data_AF-R7NJU1-F1
#
_entry.id   AF-R7NJU1-F1
#
_cell.length_a   1.000
_cell.length_b   1.000
_cell.length_c   1.000
_cell.angle_alpha   90.00
_cell.angle_beta   90.00
_cell.angle_gamma   90.00
#
_symmetry.space_group_name_H-M   'P 1'
#
loop_
_entity.id
_entity.type
_entity.pdbx_description
1 polymer ?
#
loop_
_entity_poly.entity_id
_entity_poly.type
_entity_poly.pdbx_seq_one_letter_code
_entity_poly.pdbx_strand_id
1 'polypeptide(L)'
;MKSRRENGNGKKWSNKIRKKNILKLRINIKDFIVLIKSGSFWNVFYSDAFLIHIIMGYSVKNNRVGFPSKVLSKVLNKVSALNINYILVYELDNIVKYEYLSNLYTFYLYNYRKDIELKRYS
;
A
#
# COMPACT_ATOMS: atom_id res chain seq x y z
N MET A 1 -1.65 -27.78 -36.72
CA MET A 1 -2.45 -26.89 -35.86
C MET A 1 -3.30 -27.72 -34.89
N LYS A 2 -2.98 -27.73 -33.59
CA LYS A 2 -3.91 -28.08 -32.50
C LYS A 2 -3.57 -27.21 -31.29
N SER A 3 -4.39 -26.19 -31.06
CA SER A 3 -4.34 -25.32 -29.88
C SER A 3 -4.69 -26.15 -28.64
N ARG A 4 -3.73 -26.28 -27.71
CA ARG A 4 -3.96 -26.86 -26.38
C ARG A 4 -4.61 -25.79 -25.51
N ARG A 5 -5.85 -26.03 -25.10
CA ARG A 5 -6.59 -25.24 -24.11
C ARG A 5 -5.80 -25.25 -22.79
N GLU A 6 -5.33 -24.09 -22.34
CA GLU A 6 -4.72 -23.93 -21.03
C GLU A 6 -5.79 -24.06 -19.92
N ASN A 7 -5.54 -24.98 -19.00
CA ASN A 7 -6.44 -25.38 -17.92
C ASN A 7 -6.73 -24.26 -16.91
N GLY A 8 -8.01 -23.94 -16.71
CA GLY A 8 -8.50 -22.96 -15.71
C GLY A 8 -8.18 -23.28 -14.24
N ASN A 9 -7.73 -24.50 -13.93
CA ASN A 9 -7.33 -24.90 -12.58
C ASN A 9 -5.99 -24.29 -12.14
N GLY A 10 -5.05 -24.05 -13.05
CA GLY A 10 -3.74 -23.46 -12.73
C GLY A 10 -3.85 -22.00 -12.27
N LYS A 11 -4.70 -21.20 -12.94
CA LYS A 11 -5.00 -19.81 -12.53
C LYS A 11 -5.70 -19.75 -11.17
N LYS A 12 -6.63 -20.68 -10.90
CA LYS A 12 -7.39 -20.71 -9.64
C LYS A 12 -6.53 -21.09 -8.44
N TRP A 13 -5.62 -22.05 -8.60
CA TRP A 13 -4.64 -22.43 -7.57
C TRP A 13 -3.60 -21.34 -7.31
N SER A 14 -3.03 -20.74 -8.37
CA SER A 14 -2.12 -19.59 -8.27
C SER A 14 -2.78 -18.43 -7.50
N ASN A 15 -4.02 -18.08 -7.82
CA ASN A 15 -4.75 -17.01 -7.13
C ASN A 15 -5.08 -17.35 -5.67
N LYS A 16 -5.32 -18.62 -5.32
CA LYS A 16 -5.57 -19.07 -3.94
C LYS A 16 -4.29 -18.98 -3.09
N ILE A 17 -3.14 -19.36 -3.64
CA ILE A 17 -1.83 -19.24 -2.99
C ILE A 17 -1.43 -17.77 -2.82
N ARG A 18 -1.60 -16.95 -3.86
CA ARG A 18 -1.42 -15.48 -3.84
C ARG A 18 -2.22 -14.80 -2.72
N LYS A 19 -3.52 -15.11 -2.62
CA LYS A 19 -4.38 -14.60 -1.54
C LYS A 19 -3.88 -15.02 -0.15
N LYS A 20 -3.41 -16.26 0.00
CA LYS A 20 -2.95 -16.82 1.28
C LYS A 20 -1.64 -16.17 1.76
N ASN A 21 -0.71 -15.86 0.86
CA ASN A 21 0.53 -15.14 1.21
C ASN A 21 0.27 -13.68 1.58
N ILE A 22 -0.59 -12.98 0.83
CA ILE A 22 -1.05 -11.61 1.18
C ILE A 22 -1.76 -11.59 2.54
N LEU A 23 -2.60 -12.59 2.83
CA LEU A 23 -3.28 -12.71 4.13
C LEU A 23 -2.32 -13.02 5.29
N LYS A 24 -1.27 -13.83 5.06
CA LYS A 24 -0.23 -14.08 6.08
C LYS A 24 0.60 -12.82 6.39
N LEU A 25 0.89 -11.99 5.37
CA LEU A 25 1.57 -10.72 5.59
C LEU A 25 0.74 -9.80 6.48
N ARG A 26 -0.59 -9.69 6.23
CA ARG A 26 -1.50 -8.75 6.91
C ARG A 26 -1.43 -8.73 8.43
N ILE A 27 -1.01 -9.83 9.07
CA ILE A 27 -0.92 -9.94 10.53
C ILE A 27 0.29 -9.18 11.11
N ASN A 28 1.32 -8.85 10.29
CA ASN A 28 2.59 -8.27 10.74
C ASN A 28 2.95 -6.92 10.10
N ILE A 29 1.97 -6.22 9.50
CA ILE A 29 2.15 -4.96 8.75
C ILE A 29 1.39 -3.78 9.35
N LYS A 30 0.88 -3.90 10.58
CA LYS A 30 -0.14 -3.00 11.14
C LYS A 30 0.29 -1.52 11.16
N ASP A 31 1.59 -1.27 11.25
CA ASP A 31 2.18 0.08 11.33
C ASP A 31 3.06 0.42 10.11
N PHE A 32 2.70 -0.09 8.93
CA PHE A 32 3.42 0.15 7.68
C PHE A 32 2.47 0.73 6.64
N ILE A 33 2.98 1.62 5.80
CA ILE A 33 2.31 1.95 4.54
C ILE A 33 2.57 0.81 3.54
N VAL A 34 1.51 0.15 3.06
CA VAL A 34 1.63 -0.89 2.04
C VAL A 34 1.37 -0.32 0.64
N LEU A 35 2.42 -0.29 -0.18
CA LEU A 35 2.36 0.16 -1.58
C LEU A 35 2.35 -1.04 -2.51
N ILE A 36 1.28 -1.17 -3.30
CA ILE A 36 1.05 -2.32 -4.18
C ILE A 36 1.20 -1.89 -5.64
N LYS A 37 2.16 -2.48 -6.34
CA LYS A 37 2.39 -2.30 -7.78
C LYS A 37 1.25 -2.91 -8.59
N SER A 38 0.75 -2.16 -9.57
CA SER A 38 -0.15 -2.68 -10.61
C SER A 38 0.01 -1.87 -11.90
N GLY A 39 0.41 -2.54 -12.99
CA GLY A 39 0.67 -1.96 -14.31
C GLY A 39 1.74 -0.88 -14.25
N SER A 40 1.40 0.36 -14.58
CA SER A 40 2.28 1.54 -14.48
C SER A 40 2.10 2.36 -13.20
N PHE A 41 1.35 1.84 -12.24
CA PHE A 41 0.93 2.55 -11.03
C PHE A 41 1.35 1.82 -9.75
N TRP A 42 1.32 2.58 -8.65
CA TRP A 42 1.31 2.09 -7.27
C TRP A 42 -0.02 2.46 -6.62
N ASN A 43 -0.52 1.57 -5.79
CA ASN A 43 -1.80 1.71 -5.10
C ASN A 43 -1.62 1.51 -3.60
N VAL A 44 -2.27 2.36 -2.83
CA VAL A 44 -2.27 2.34 -1.36
C VAL A 44 -3.72 2.41 -0.91
N PHE A 45 -4.09 1.67 0.14
CA PHE A 45 -5.49 1.44 0.53
C PHE A 45 -5.77 1.79 1.99
N TYR A 46 -7.03 2.11 2.29
CA TYR A 46 -7.56 2.35 3.64
C TYR A 46 -6.75 3.39 4.44
N SER A 47 -6.35 3.07 5.68
CA SER A 47 -5.57 3.96 6.55
C SER A 47 -4.30 4.49 5.88
N ASP A 48 -3.58 3.63 5.17
CA ASP A 48 -2.34 3.96 4.49
C ASP A 48 -2.58 4.97 3.36
N ALA A 49 -3.75 4.90 2.70
CA ALA A 49 -4.11 5.82 1.64
C ALA A 49 -4.29 7.24 2.20
N PHE A 50 -4.83 7.38 3.41
CA PHE A 50 -4.94 8.67 4.08
C PHE A 50 -3.57 9.23 4.46
N LEU A 51 -2.64 8.39 4.91
CA LEU A 51 -1.26 8.84 5.16
C LEU A 51 -0.58 9.35 3.89
N ILE A 52 -0.73 8.66 2.76
CA ILE A 52 -0.20 9.17 1.50
C ILE A 52 -0.92 10.45 1.06
N HIS A 53 -2.23 10.56 1.28
CA HIS A 53 -2.98 11.78 1.00
C HIS A 53 -2.41 12.98 1.76
N ILE A 54 -2.17 12.87 3.07
CA ILE A 54 -1.64 13.98 3.86
C ILE A 54 -0.18 14.32 3.48
N ILE A 55 0.65 13.32 3.17
CA ILE A 55 2.08 13.51 2.84
C ILE A 55 2.25 14.12 1.44
N MET A 56 1.40 13.71 0.49
CA MET A 56 1.55 14.01 -0.94
C MET A 56 0.52 14.99 -1.49
N GLY A 57 -0.61 15.19 -0.82
CA GLY A 57 -1.77 15.94 -1.33
C GLY A 57 -2.60 15.17 -2.37
N TYR A 58 -2.39 13.86 -2.53
CA TYR A 58 -3.08 13.06 -3.55
C TYR A 58 -4.52 12.75 -3.16
N SER A 59 -5.47 12.86 -4.09
CA SER A 59 -6.88 12.58 -3.79
C SER A 59 -7.13 11.13 -3.41
N VAL A 60 -7.92 10.91 -2.35
CA VAL A 60 -8.43 9.60 -1.96
C VAL A 60 -9.72 9.31 -2.72
N LYS A 61 -9.79 8.20 -3.45
CA LYS A 61 -11.01 7.72 -4.13
C LYS A 61 -11.24 6.25 -3.78
N ASN A 62 -12.44 5.92 -3.30
CA ASN A 62 -12.80 4.56 -2.87
C ASN A 62 -11.79 3.97 -1.87
N ASN A 63 -11.41 4.75 -0.84
CA ASN A 63 -10.40 4.39 0.15
C ASN A 63 -9.04 3.99 -0.46
N ARG A 64 -8.66 4.60 -1.59
CA ARG A 64 -7.42 4.31 -2.31
C ARG A 64 -6.75 5.60 -2.76
N VAL A 65 -5.43 5.62 -2.69
CA VAL A 65 -4.57 6.55 -3.43
C VAL A 65 -3.78 5.76 -4.46
N GLY A 66 -3.80 6.24 -5.70
CA GLY A 66 -3.03 5.68 -6.80
C GLY A 66 -2.11 6.74 -7.40
N PHE A 67 -0.86 6.39 -7.71
CA PHE A 67 0.07 7.30 -8.37
C PHE A 67 0.99 6.58 -9.37
N PRO A 68 1.49 7.29 -10.40
CA PRO A 68 2.37 6.69 -11.42
C PRO A 68 3.70 6.18 -10.85
N SER A 69 4.24 5.09 -11.39
CA SER A 69 5.53 4.55 -10.94
C SER A 69 6.71 5.50 -11.11
N LYS A 70 6.67 6.41 -12.09
CA LYS A 70 7.70 7.44 -12.29
C LYS A 70 7.88 8.39 -11.09
N VAL A 71 6.88 8.51 -10.20
CA VAL A 71 6.98 9.37 -9.00
C VAL A 71 7.23 8.60 -7.70
N LEU A 72 7.48 7.29 -7.79
CA LEU A 72 7.70 6.45 -6.60
C LEU A 72 8.82 6.99 -5.71
N SER A 73 9.98 7.32 -6.29
CA SER A 73 11.13 7.84 -5.54
C SER A 73 10.77 9.07 -4.71
N LYS A 74 10.00 10.01 -5.30
CA LYS A 74 9.51 11.20 -4.60
C LYS A 74 8.59 10.86 -3.43
N VAL A 75 7.69 9.90 -3.61
CA VAL A 75 6.80 9.43 -2.54
C VAL A 75 7.61 8.80 -1.41
N LEU A 76 8.53 7.89 -1.76
CA LEU A 76 9.36 7.21 -0.77
C LEU A 76 10.26 8.18 -0.01
N ASN A 77 10.87 9.16 -0.68
CA ASN A 77 11.68 10.18 0.01
C ASN A 77 10.88 10.94 1.06
N LYS A 78 9.63 11.31 0.77
CA LYS A 78 8.78 12.00 1.75
C LYS A 78 8.34 11.08 2.88
N VAL A 79 7.99 9.82 2.61
CA VAL A 79 7.63 8.84 3.64
C VAL A 79 8.83 8.55 4.56
N SER A 80 10.00 8.32 3.97
CA SER A 80 11.27 8.09 4.68
C SER A 80 11.67 9.27 5.55
N ALA A 81 11.50 10.51 5.07
CA ALA A 81 11.79 11.72 5.85
C ALA A 81 10.94 11.87 7.12
N LEU A 82 9.81 11.15 7.20
CA LEU A 82 8.93 11.13 8.37
C LEU A 82 9.15 9.90 9.26
N ASN A 83 10.19 9.09 8.99
CA ASN A 83 10.46 7.82 9.68
C ASN A 83 9.23 6.90 9.72
N ILE A 84 8.49 6.80 8.61
CA ILE A 84 7.33 5.90 8.51
C ILE A 84 7.76 4.62 7.81
N ASN A 85 7.48 3.48 8.45
CA ASN A 85 7.72 2.18 7.85
C ASN A 85 6.87 1.96 6.60
N TYR A 86 7.42 1.31 5.57
CA TYR A 86 6.67 1.00 4.36
C TYR A 86 7.10 -0.31 3.70
N ILE A 87 6.16 -0.89 2.94
CA ILE A 87 6.35 -2.13 2.18
C ILE A 87 6.03 -1.87 0.72
N LEU A 88 6.92 -2.31 -0.17
CA LEU A 88 6.69 -2.38 -1.61
C LEU A 88 6.29 -3.80 -1.98
N VAL A 89 5.11 -3.98 -2.56
CA VAL A 89 4.61 -5.25 -3.08
C VAL A 89 4.58 -5.17 -4.60
N TYR A 90 5.46 -5.90 -5.28
CA TYR A 90 5.55 -5.96 -6.73
C TYR A 90 4.65 -7.08 -7.31
N GLU A 91 4.40 -7.07 -8.62
CA GLU A 91 3.43 -7.96 -9.30
C GLU A 91 3.80 -9.46 -9.24
N LEU A 92 5.08 -9.78 -9.11
CA LEU A 92 5.58 -11.14 -8.94
C LEU A 92 5.69 -11.54 -7.45
N ASP A 93 4.93 -10.88 -6.58
CA ASP A 93 4.97 -11.06 -5.12
C ASP A 93 6.35 -10.80 -4.49
N ASN A 94 7.23 -10.07 -5.19
CA ASN A 94 8.46 -9.57 -4.60
C ASN A 94 8.10 -8.49 -3.57
N ILE A 95 8.57 -8.67 -2.35
CA ILE A 95 8.26 -7.78 -1.23
C ILE A 95 9.56 -7.17 -0.73
N VAL A 96 9.59 -5.85 -0.68
CA VAL A 96 10.71 -5.11 -0.09
C VAL A 96 10.18 -4.33 1.09
N LYS A 97 10.82 -4.49 2.24
CA LYS A 97 10.41 -3.90 3.51
C LYS A 97 11.43 -2.85 3.96
N TYR A 98 10.94 -1.70 4.38
CA TYR A 98 11.76 -0.62 4.93
C TYR A 98 11.25 -0.27 6.32
N GLU A 99 12.15 -0.35 7.31
CA GLU A 99 11.86 -0.17 8.72
C GLU A 99 12.75 0.92 9.32
N TYR A 100 12.15 1.71 10.20
CA TYR A 100 12.79 2.72 11.01
C TYR A 100 12.60 2.33 12.48
N LEU A 101 13.66 2.48 13.28
CA LEU A 101 13.62 2.24 14.73
C LEU A 101 12.56 3.11 15.42
N SER A 102 12.43 4.35 14.96
CA SER A 102 11.47 5.35 15.43
C SER A 102 10.28 5.48 14.49
N ASN A 103 9.56 4.37 14.23
CA ASN A 103 8.41 4.37 13.33
C ASN A 103 7.29 5.32 13.81
N LEU A 104 6.98 6.36 13.01
CA LEU A 104 5.96 7.36 13.33
C LEU A 104 4.59 7.12 12.67
N TYR A 105 4.37 5.95 12.05
CA TYR A 105 3.09 5.61 11.39
C TYR A 105 1.86 5.95 12.26
N THR A 106 1.82 5.41 13.48
CA THR A 106 0.67 5.55 14.38
C THR A 106 0.48 6.98 14.84
N PHE A 107 1.58 7.72 15.05
CA PHE A 107 1.55 9.13 15.39
C PHE A 107 0.87 9.96 14.29
N TYR A 108 1.29 9.80 13.03
CA TYR A 108 0.68 10.53 11.92
C TYR A 108 -0.77 10.12 11.66
N LEU A 109 -1.10 8.84 11.79
CA LEU A 109 -2.47 8.37 11.59
C LEU A 109 -3.41 8.87 12.70
N TYR A 110 -2.94 8.94 13.95
CA TYR A 110 -3.70 9.49 15.07
C TYR A 110 -4.01 10.98 14.87
N ASN A 111 -2.99 11.78 14.55
CA ASN A 111 -3.17 13.22 14.34
C ASN A 111 -4.13 13.51 13.20
N TYR A 112 -4.04 12.76 12.09
CA TYR A 112 -5.00 12.87 11.00
C TYR A 112 -6.46 12.63 11.43
N ARG A 113 -6.70 11.59 12.24
CA ARG A 113 -8.06 11.29 12.73
C ARG A 113 -8.59 12.40 13.63
N LYS A 114 -7.74 12.94 14.50
CA LYS A 114 -8.06 14.08 15.37
C LYS A 114 -8.41 15.33 14.56
N ASP A 115 -7.65 15.64 13.52
CA ASP A 115 -7.91 16.79 12.65
C ASP A 115 -9.25 16.67 11.91
N ILE A 116 -9.62 15.47 11.46
CA ILE A 116 -10.95 15.24 10.85
C ILE A 116 -12.06 15.42 11.88
N GLU A 117 -11.87 14.88 13.08
CA GLU A 117 -12.87 14.97 14.15
C GLU A 117 -13.14 16.43 14.52
N LEU A 118 -12.09 17.24 14.70
CA LEU A 118 -12.24 18.67 14.98
C LEU A 118 -12.98 19.41 13.86
N LYS A 119 -12.68 19.12 12.59
CA LYS A 119 -13.35 19.74 11.43
C LYS A 119 -14.82 19.37 11.29
N ARG A 120 -15.29 18.31 11.94
CA ARG A 120 -16.72 17.94 11.93
C ARG A 120 -17.56 18.79 12.88
N TYR A 121 -16.92 19.44 13.84
CA TYR A 121 -17.58 20.26 14.87
C TYR A 121 -17.31 21.76 14.70
N SER A 122 -16.62 22.17 13.63
CA SER A 122 -16.37 23.56 13.23
C SER A 122 -17.24 23.96 12.06
#